data_AF-B7FZ59-F1
#
_entry.id   AF-B7FZ59-F1
#
_cell.length_a   1.000
_cell.length_b   1.000
_cell.length_c   1.000
_cell.angle_alpha   90.00
_cell.angle_beta   90.00
_cell.angle_gamma   90.00
#
_symmetry.space_group_name_H-M   'P 1'
#
loop_
_entity.id
_entity.type
_entity.pdbx_description
1 polymer ?
#
loop_
_entity_poly.entity_id
_entity_poly.type
_entity_poly.pdbx_seq_one_letter_code
_entity_poly.pdbx_strand_id
1 'polypeptide(L)'
;MADDSGRKYDPNVVIRLANEKLAANDVEGGQLVFQSALLDWVDDAREGSASLDSESLREAVGTLWLAYAHYLTEANQFKSASEAYDQAISCPVAGSLGRIYLDFARFAEDRQRLKKAQDIYMKALVGKDGQASAVTDEQDRHLLWQEFLEMMRKSNPQLTLLDLQQAAESERQVQSLITTDAPETDPSADLYDIDPSLQMTSLHEPLSKRLKTGYDAGDGLQMPPSTQILQSSKTHVVTAESMETEASALVDTLQQTALPPDITAAWMIKDGNGPAVPPTPPLFDPSPPKLSDPTGKDILGLEMAVKLNRRLLESSGSLLLEVSRALWTLTALKEKECKTSLDTLDEDMLKEHERLEASLDARVSVAGAALSAVQQMNSNERNNFQVTCSQRRQNALSASAWEFRQLLCLQQQVLSKLRIPGFDGPTVDASALKLQSQICMYLHSAFYLRKRIGDAPHVSMLEKQAIRLDKELEQMLQEEQHHQDQQFGGGSNLPLPPPPPPQTGNAYDYSYQQQPMAGLPPPPQQQQQGYIYPGQPVQGQALPQHLHQYGNQPHYPSYYQ
;
A
#
# COMPACT_ATOMS: atom_id res chain seq x y z
N MET A 1 19.93 2.51 45.90
CA MET A 1 19.19 3.15 44.80
C MET A 1 18.18 2.12 44.34
N ALA A 2 16.94 2.23 44.78
CA ALA A 2 15.87 1.35 44.36
C ALA A 2 15.53 1.69 42.89
N ASP A 3 15.36 0.65 42.10
CA ASP A 3 15.19 0.67 40.66
C ASP A 3 13.92 1.47 40.27
N ASP A 4 14.08 2.70 39.78
CA ASP A 4 12.97 3.57 39.34
C ASP A 4 12.37 3.12 37.99
N SER A 5 12.97 2.11 37.36
CA SER A 5 12.51 1.52 36.10
C SER A 5 11.11 0.91 36.19
N GLY A 6 10.72 0.38 37.36
CA GLY A 6 9.39 -0.20 37.58
C GLY A 6 8.23 0.81 37.53
N ARG A 7 8.50 2.11 37.66
CA ARG A 7 7.45 3.16 37.59
C ARG A 7 7.15 3.62 36.17
N LYS A 8 8.05 3.35 35.21
CA LYS A 8 7.89 3.82 33.83
C LYS A 8 6.68 3.16 33.14
N TYR A 9 6.38 1.91 33.49
CA TYR A 9 5.33 1.10 32.86
C TYR A 9 4.18 0.80 33.83
N ASP A 10 3.68 1.82 34.52
CA ASP A 10 2.49 1.68 35.37
C ASP A 10 1.22 2.04 34.58
N PRO A 11 0.36 1.04 34.22
CA PRO A 11 -0.86 1.31 33.46
C PRO A 11 -1.79 2.28 34.18
N ASN A 12 -1.79 2.31 35.51
CA ASN A 12 -2.69 3.15 36.30
C ASN A 12 -2.43 4.64 36.09
N VAL A 13 -1.18 5.02 35.79
CA VAL A 13 -0.83 6.41 35.49
C VAL A 13 -1.47 6.85 34.17
N VAL A 14 -1.39 6.02 33.14
CA VAL A 14 -1.97 6.28 31.81
C VAL A 14 -3.51 6.29 31.90
N ILE A 15 -4.09 5.31 32.60
CA ILE A 15 -5.54 5.20 32.82
C ILE A 15 -6.08 6.44 33.53
N ARG A 16 -5.44 6.87 34.62
CA ARG A 16 -5.86 8.07 35.36
C ARG A 16 -5.81 9.30 34.47
N LEU A 17 -4.73 9.50 33.73
CA LEU A 17 -4.57 10.65 32.83
C LEU A 17 -5.64 10.65 31.72
N ALA A 18 -5.93 9.49 31.11
CA ALA A 18 -6.96 9.38 30.09
C ALA A 18 -8.36 9.62 30.68
N ASN A 19 -8.66 9.12 31.88
CA ASN A 19 -9.94 9.33 32.55
C ASN A 19 -10.14 10.80 32.97
N GLU A 20 -9.07 11.51 33.36
CA GLU A 20 -9.11 12.95 33.56
C GLU A 20 -9.50 13.69 32.27
N LYS A 21 -9.01 13.22 31.11
CA LYS A 21 -9.42 13.75 29.80
C LYS A 21 -10.88 13.45 29.48
N LEU A 22 -11.35 12.24 29.75
CA LEU A 22 -12.77 11.88 29.56
C LEU A 22 -13.69 12.72 30.44
N ALA A 23 -13.32 12.95 31.70
CA ALA A 23 -14.06 13.81 32.62
C ALA A 23 -14.11 15.28 32.13
N ALA A 24 -13.12 15.71 31.35
CA ALA A 24 -13.10 17.00 30.69
C ALA A 24 -13.82 17.03 29.32
N ASN A 25 -14.53 15.95 28.93
CA ASN A 25 -15.09 15.72 27.60
C ASN A 25 -14.06 15.76 26.45
N ASP A 26 -12.78 15.57 26.75
CA ASP A 26 -11.69 15.48 25.77
C ASP A 26 -11.43 14.01 25.42
N VAL A 27 -12.39 13.40 24.70
CA VAL A 27 -12.31 11.98 24.34
C VAL A 27 -11.09 11.70 23.46
N GLU A 28 -10.82 12.57 22.48
CA GLU A 28 -9.67 12.42 21.58
C GLU A 28 -8.34 12.52 22.34
N GLY A 29 -8.21 13.45 23.29
CA GLY A 29 -7.03 13.58 24.13
C GLY A 29 -6.78 12.34 24.98
N GLY A 30 -7.82 11.72 25.53
CA GLY A 30 -7.66 10.46 26.28
C GLY A 30 -7.28 9.27 25.38
N GLN A 31 -7.82 9.20 24.15
CA GLN A 31 -7.37 8.20 23.18
C GLN A 31 -5.90 8.37 22.82
N LEU A 32 -5.45 9.61 22.60
CA LEU A 32 -4.06 9.90 22.27
C LEU A 32 -3.10 9.50 23.40
N VAL A 33 -3.52 9.66 24.67
CA VAL A 33 -2.77 9.20 25.85
C VAL A 33 -2.58 7.68 25.85
N PHE A 34 -3.63 6.91 25.57
CA PHE A 34 -3.51 5.45 25.45
C PHE A 34 -2.66 5.03 24.27
N GLN A 35 -2.91 5.60 23.08
CA GLN A 35 -2.22 5.20 21.85
C GLN A 35 -0.73 5.52 21.87
N SER A 36 -0.32 6.66 22.45
CA SER A 36 1.10 7.00 22.59
C SER A 36 1.82 6.04 23.54
N ALA A 37 1.22 5.78 24.71
CA ALA A 37 1.77 4.85 25.68
C ALA A 37 1.85 3.41 25.13
N LEU A 38 0.80 2.93 24.43
CA LEU A 38 0.80 1.62 23.80
C LEU A 38 1.88 1.49 22.72
N LEU A 39 2.09 2.54 21.90
CA LEU A 39 3.12 2.54 20.87
C LEU A 39 4.52 2.42 21.52
N ASP A 40 4.82 3.30 22.48
CA ASP A 40 6.11 3.32 23.17
C ASP A 40 6.38 2.00 23.90
N TRP A 41 5.38 1.45 24.61
CA TRP A 41 5.57 0.25 25.44
C TRP A 41 5.67 -1.03 24.60
N VAL A 42 4.93 -1.13 23.49
CA VAL A 42 5.04 -2.27 22.58
C VAL A 42 6.39 -2.25 21.85
N ASP A 43 6.87 -1.08 21.45
CA ASP A 43 8.20 -0.95 20.85
C ASP A 43 9.31 -1.30 21.85
N ASP A 44 9.26 -0.78 23.08
CA ASP A 44 10.21 -1.12 24.15
C ASP A 44 10.22 -2.63 24.46
N ALA A 45 9.05 -3.29 24.45
CA ALA A 45 8.93 -4.74 24.65
C ALA A 45 9.51 -5.54 23.47
N ARG A 46 9.31 -5.08 22.23
CA ARG A 46 9.83 -5.74 21.02
C ARG A 46 11.34 -5.62 20.91
N GLU A 47 11.89 -4.47 21.26
CA GLU A 47 13.34 -4.21 21.21
C GLU A 47 14.12 -4.93 22.31
N GLY A 48 13.44 -5.60 23.24
CA GLY A 48 14.07 -6.42 24.26
C GLY A 48 15.00 -5.61 25.15
N SER A 49 14.54 -4.42 25.60
CA SER A 49 15.31 -3.56 26.49
C SER A 49 15.83 -4.38 27.68
N ALA A 50 17.15 -4.62 27.69
CA ALA A 50 17.82 -5.69 28.44
C ALA A 50 17.69 -5.62 29.98
N SER A 51 17.03 -4.59 30.51
CA SER A 51 16.87 -4.33 31.93
C SER A 51 15.49 -4.67 32.50
N LEU A 52 14.52 -5.06 31.69
CA LEU A 52 13.13 -5.24 32.13
C LEU A 52 12.70 -6.71 32.10
N ASP A 53 11.93 -7.10 33.11
CA ASP A 53 11.20 -8.36 33.10
C ASP A 53 10.14 -8.31 31.97
N SER A 54 10.40 -9.05 30.90
CA SER A 54 9.55 -9.10 29.70
C SER A 54 8.12 -9.53 30.04
N GLU A 55 7.93 -10.31 31.10
CA GLU A 55 6.60 -10.77 31.51
C GLU A 55 5.82 -9.64 32.18
N SER A 56 6.43 -8.91 33.11
CA SER A 56 5.80 -7.73 33.73
C SER A 56 5.41 -6.66 32.70
N LEU A 57 6.26 -6.39 31.71
CA LEU A 57 5.93 -5.43 30.65
C LEU A 57 4.80 -5.94 29.75
N ARG A 58 4.80 -7.23 29.40
CA ARG A 58 3.70 -7.86 28.66
C ARG A 58 2.37 -7.71 29.41
N GLU A 59 2.37 -7.96 30.72
CA GLU A 59 1.21 -7.79 31.59
C GLU A 59 0.72 -6.34 31.62
N ALA A 60 1.63 -5.37 31.72
CA ALA A 60 1.32 -3.95 31.70
C ALA A 60 0.68 -3.51 30.37
N VAL A 61 1.25 -3.94 29.23
CA VAL A 61 0.70 -3.68 27.88
C VAL A 61 -0.69 -4.29 27.72
N GLY A 62 -0.89 -5.53 28.18
CA GLY A 62 -2.20 -6.17 28.14
C GLY A 62 -3.25 -5.45 28.98
N THR A 63 -2.87 -4.98 30.17
CA THR A 63 -3.74 -4.18 31.04
C THR A 63 -4.11 -2.85 30.38
N LEU A 64 -3.15 -2.23 29.69
CA LEU A 64 -3.35 -0.96 29.02
C LEU A 64 -4.31 -1.09 27.82
N TRP A 65 -4.22 -2.17 27.04
CA TRP A 65 -5.16 -2.47 25.96
C TRP A 65 -6.59 -2.66 26.46
N LEU A 66 -6.77 -3.45 27.53
CA LEU A 66 -8.08 -3.64 28.15
C LEU A 66 -8.66 -2.30 28.62
N ALA A 67 -7.88 -1.53 29.36
CA ALA A 67 -8.34 -0.23 29.85
C ALA A 67 -8.67 0.74 28.71
N TYR A 68 -7.96 0.70 27.59
CA TYR A 68 -8.28 1.51 26.41
C TYR A 68 -9.63 1.10 25.79
N ALA A 69 -9.90 -0.20 25.69
CA ALA A 69 -11.19 -0.68 25.18
C ALA A 69 -12.37 -0.34 26.12
N HIS A 70 -12.16 -0.42 27.45
CA HIS A 70 -13.12 0.04 28.46
C HIS A 70 -13.37 1.54 28.36
N TYR A 71 -12.31 2.34 28.26
CA TYR A 71 -12.39 3.79 28.05
C TYR A 71 -13.26 4.15 26.83
N LEU A 72 -13.08 3.46 25.71
CA LEU A 72 -13.87 3.68 24.50
C LEU A 72 -15.34 3.24 24.68
N THR A 73 -15.56 2.18 25.47
CA THR A 73 -16.92 1.72 25.81
C THR A 73 -17.64 2.73 26.68
N GLU A 74 -16.98 3.29 27.70
CA GLU A 74 -17.51 4.37 28.56
C GLU A 74 -17.81 5.64 27.75
N ALA A 75 -16.97 5.95 26.76
CA ALA A 75 -17.19 7.05 25.81
C ALA A 75 -18.27 6.75 24.74
N ASN A 76 -18.98 5.61 24.83
CA ASN A 76 -19.98 5.13 23.87
C ASN A 76 -19.44 4.94 22.43
N GLN A 77 -18.13 4.76 22.25
CA GLN A 77 -17.49 4.50 20.97
C GLN A 77 -17.31 2.99 20.72
N PHE A 78 -18.42 2.25 20.67
CA PHE A 78 -18.40 0.77 20.59
C PHE A 78 -17.65 0.21 19.36
N LYS A 79 -17.66 0.92 18.23
CA LYS A 79 -16.90 0.51 17.04
C LYS A 79 -15.41 0.58 17.31
N SER A 80 -14.94 1.72 17.82
CA SER A 80 -13.56 1.93 18.21
C SER A 80 -13.13 0.95 19.31
N ALA A 81 -14.01 0.64 20.27
CA ALA A 81 -13.74 -0.34 21.32
C ALA A 81 -13.51 -1.75 20.73
N SER A 82 -14.36 -2.17 19.78
CA SER A 82 -14.13 -3.43 19.05
C SER A 82 -12.80 -3.42 18.29
N GLU A 83 -12.45 -2.32 17.62
CA GLU A 83 -11.18 -2.18 16.91
C GLU A 83 -9.97 -2.22 17.87
N ALA A 84 -10.10 -1.65 19.07
CA ALA A 84 -9.07 -1.73 20.11
C ALA A 84 -8.87 -3.17 20.60
N TYR A 85 -9.93 -3.94 20.82
CA TYR A 85 -9.81 -5.37 21.14
C TYR A 85 -9.20 -6.18 19.99
N ASP A 86 -9.62 -5.93 18.74
CA ASP A 86 -9.07 -6.60 17.56
C ASP A 86 -7.55 -6.31 17.40
N GLN A 87 -7.12 -5.08 17.72
CA GLN A 87 -5.69 -4.72 17.79
C GLN A 87 -4.98 -5.40 18.97
N ALA A 88 -5.61 -5.48 20.14
CA ALA A 88 -5.03 -6.09 21.33
C ALA A 88 -4.73 -7.59 21.13
N ILE A 89 -5.66 -8.35 20.55
CA ILE A 89 -5.44 -9.79 20.24
C ILE A 89 -4.47 -10.02 19.07
N SER A 90 -4.19 -8.98 18.27
CA SER A 90 -3.22 -9.02 17.17
C SER A 90 -1.84 -8.47 17.60
N CYS A 91 -1.72 -7.98 18.83
CA CYS A 91 -0.48 -7.42 19.36
C CYS A 91 0.54 -8.54 19.57
N PRO A 92 1.78 -8.43 19.05
CA PRO A 92 2.80 -9.47 19.20
C PRO A 92 3.26 -9.67 20.66
N VAL A 93 3.05 -8.65 21.52
CA VAL A 93 3.45 -8.68 22.92
C VAL A 93 2.33 -9.24 23.80
N ALA A 94 1.13 -8.65 23.71
CA ALA A 94 0.01 -8.94 24.60
C ALA A 94 -1.01 -9.94 24.02
N GLY A 95 -0.95 -10.25 22.73
CA GLY A 95 -1.94 -11.08 22.03
C GLY A 95 -1.98 -12.54 22.48
N SER A 96 -1.07 -12.99 23.34
CA SER A 96 -1.11 -14.32 23.95
C SER A 96 -1.82 -14.36 25.32
N LEU A 97 -2.25 -13.22 25.86
CA LEU A 97 -2.89 -13.13 27.18
C LEU A 97 -4.36 -13.52 27.10
N GLY A 98 -4.78 -14.58 27.81
CA GLY A 98 -6.14 -15.10 27.74
C GLY A 98 -7.20 -14.13 28.25
N ARG A 99 -6.85 -13.29 29.24
CA ARG A 99 -7.77 -12.25 29.75
C ARG A 99 -8.23 -11.25 28.68
N ILE A 100 -7.43 -10.98 27.64
CA ILE A 100 -7.82 -10.07 26.56
C ILE A 100 -8.95 -10.70 25.73
N TYR A 101 -8.83 -11.98 25.42
CA TYR A 101 -9.87 -12.73 24.70
C TYR A 101 -11.14 -12.85 25.52
N LEU A 102 -11.01 -13.12 26.83
CA LEU A 102 -12.16 -13.24 27.73
C LEU A 102 -12.97 -11.94 27.76
N ASP A 103 -12.29 -10.81 27.97
CA ASP A 103 -12.95 -9.50 28.06
C ASP A 103 -13.57 -9.09 26.70
N PHE A 104 -12.90 -9.40 25.59
CA PHE A 104 -13.44 -9.16 24.25
C PHE A 104 -14.68 -10.01 23.95
N ALA A 105 -14.68 -11.28 24.37
CA ALA A 105 -15.82 -12.17 24.19
C ALA A 105 -17.03 -11.69 25.03
N ARG A 106 -16.80 -11.25 26.27
CA ARG A 106 -17.83 -10.63 27.13
C ARG A 106 -18.38 -9.35 26.51
N PHE A 107 -17.52 -8.47 26.01
CA PHE A 107 -17.94 -7.28 25.27
C PHE A 107 -18.82 -7.64 24.06
N ALA A 108 -18.48 -8.69 23.30
CA ALA A 108 -19.29 -9.15 22.18
C ALA A 108 -20.64 -9.75 22.64
N GLU A 109 -20.65 -10.47 23.76
CA GLU A 109 -21.85 -11.03 24.37
C GLU A 109 -22.81 -9.94 24.89
N ASP A 110 -22.29 -8.93 25.59
CA ASP A 110 -23.07 -7.79 26.09
C ASP A 110 -23.77 -7.04 24.94
N ARG A 111 -23.13 -7.05 23.77
CA ARG A 111 -23.65 -6.50 22.51
C ARG A 111 -24.56 -7.46 21.74
N GLN A 112 -24.93 -8.61 22.33
CA GLN A 112 -25.76 -9.65 21.73
C GLN A 112 -25.18 -10.27 20.44
N ARG A 113 -23.85 -10.27 20.29
CA ARG A 113 -23.12 -10.84 19.14
C ARG A 113 -22.52 -12.20 19.49
N LEU A 114 -23.37 -13.17 19.84
CA LEU A 114 -22.95 -14.50 20.31
C LEU A 114 -22.02 -15.24 19.32
N LYS A 115 -22.27 -15.12 18.01
CA LYS A 115 -21.40 -15.71 16.98
C LYS A 115 -19.98 -15.11 17.01
N LYS A 116 -19.86 -13.79 17.17
CA LYS A 116 -18.55 -13.13 17.31
C LYS A 116 -17.85 -13.56 18.59
N ALA A 117 -18.58 -13.67 19.71
CA ALA A 117 -18.01 -14.18 20.96
C ALA A 117 -17.49 -15.61 20.82
N GLN A 118 -18.25 -16.50 20.16
CA GLN A 118 -17.81 -17.86 19.82
C GLN A 118 -16.53 -17.83 18.96
N ASP A 119 -16.49 -17.01 17.89
CA ASP A 119 -15.31 -16.87 17.03
C ASP A 119 -14.07 -16.42 17.82
N ILE A 120 -14.25 -15.52 18.81
CA ILE A 120 -13.18 -15.06 19.70
C ILE A 120 -12.65 -16.19 20.58
N TYR A 121 -13.55 -16.98 21.21
CA TYR A 121 -13.15 -18.15 22.00
C TYR A 121 -12.42 -19.21 21.15
N MET A 122 -12.95 -19.50 19.96
CA MET A 122 -12.34 -20.45 19.01
C MET A 122 -10.94 -20.00 18.59
N LYS A 123 -10.78 -18.72 18.25
CA LYS A 123 -9.47 -18.14 17.91
C LYS A 123 -8.48 -18.26 19.08
N ALA A 124 -8.91 -18.02 20.32
CA ALA A 124 -8.06 -18.12 21.50
C ALA A 124 -7.60 -19.56 21.76
N LEU A 125 -8.56 -20.50 21.81
CA LEU A 125 -8.36 -21.86 22.34
C LEU A 125 -7.85 -22.87 21.31
N VAL A 126 -8.25 -22.70 20.06
CA VAL A 126 -8.03 -23.69 18.98
C VAL A 126 -7.12 -23.14 17.88
N GLY A 127 -7.11 -21.82 17.70
CA GLY A 127 -6.43 -21.14 16.60
C GLY A 127 -7.31 -21.02 15.36
N LYS A 128 -6.94 -20.14 14.43
CA LYS A 128 -7.65 -19.91 13.17
C LYS A 128 -6.70 -20.18 12.00
N ASP A 129 -7.23 -20.70 10.88
CA ASP A 129 -6.48 -20.86 9.63
C ASP A 129 -5.20 -21.71 9.77
N GLY A 130 -5.29 -22.79 10.55
CA GLY A 130 -4.16 -23.70 10.79
C GLY A 130 -3.13 -23.19 11.80
N GLN A 131 -3.28 -21.97 12.32
CA GLN A 131 -2.45 -21.47 13.42
C GLN A 131 -2.72 -22.25 14.70
N ALA A 132 -1.70 -22.32 15.58
CA ALA A 132 -1.87 -22.86 16.92
C ALA A 132 -2.76 -21.94 17.78
N SER A 133 -3.21 -22.45 18.93
CA SER A 133 -3.89 -21.65 19.95
C SER A 133 -3.05 -20.41 20.30
N ALA A 134 -3.71 -19.25 20.29
CA ALA A 134 -3.04 -17.98 20.57
C ALA A 134 -2.61 -17.84 22.04
N VAL A 135 -3.38 -18.44 22.94
CA VAL A 135 -3.16 -18.40 24.39
C VAL A 135 -2.28 -19.58 24.79
N THR A 136 -1.09 -19.30 25.31
CA THR A 136 -0.10 -20.31 25.69
C THR A 136 -0.20 -20.74 27.16
N ASP A 137 -0.75 -19.89 28.01
CA ASP A 137 -0.87 -20.17 29.45
C ASP A 137 -2.04 -21.12 29.74
N GLU A 138 -1.77 -22.19 30.48
CA GLU A 138 -2.76 -23.25 30.71
C GLU A 138 -3.88 -22.83 31.69
N GLN A 139 -3.58 -21.92 32.62
CA GLN A 139 -4.59 -21.41 33.56
C GLN A 139 -5.61 -20.54 32.82
N ASP A 140 -5.11 -19.65 31.95
CA ASP A 140 -5.92 -18.81 31.07
C ASP A 140 -6.77 -19.67 30.12
N ARG A 141 -6.20 -20.73 29.54
CA ARG A 141 -6.94 -21.66 28.68
C ARG A 141 -8.06 -22.37 29.44
N HIS A 142 -7.80 -22.84 30.66
CA HIS A 142 -8.83 -23.46 31.48
C HIS A 142 -9.96 -22.47 31.79
N LEU A 143 -9.63 -21.23 32.15
CA LEU A 143 -10.61 -20.18 32.40
C LEU A 143 -11.48 -19.90 31.16
N LEU A 144 -10.86 -19.74 30.00
CA LEU A 144 -11.55 -19.51 28.73
C LEU A 144 -12.50 -20.66 28.37
N TRP A 145 -12.08 -21.91 28.60
CA TRP A 145 -12.95 -23.08 28.37
C TRP A 145 -14.19 -23.10 29.27
N GLN A 146 -14.05 -22.73 30.54
CA GLN A 146 -15.19 -22.67 31.47
C GLN A 146 -16.17 -21.55 31.07
N GLU A 147 -15.66 -20.37 30.75
CA GLU A 147 -16.49 -19.22 30.33
C GLU A 147 -17.17 -19.48 28.98
N PHE A 148 -16.47 -20.13 28.04
CA PHE A 148 -17.06 -20.55 26.78
C PHE A 148 -18.21 -21.55 26.99
N LEU A 149 -18.02 -22.51 27.91
CA LEU A 149 -19.07 -23.46 28.28
C LEU A 149 -20.28 -22.77 28.93
N GLU A 150 -20.06 -21.82 29.83
CA GLU A 150 -21.13 -21.04 30.45
C GLU A 150 -21.94 -20.25 29.40
N MET A 151 -21.27 -19.61 28.45
CA MET A 151 -21.92 -18.92 27.34
C MET A 151 -22.78 -19.88 26.51
N MET A 152 -22.23 -21.03 26.10
CA MET A 152 -22.95 -22.01 25.28
C MET A 152 -24.11 -22.68 26.02
N ARG A 153 -24.03 -22.82 27.34
CA ARG A 153 -25.12 -23.35 28.18
C ARG A 153 -26.35 -22.46 28.24
N LYS A 154 -26.22 -21.17 27.95
CA LYS A 154 -27.38 -20.27 27.78
C LYS A 154 -28.30 -20.76 26.65
N SER A 155 -27.74 -21.40 25.62
CA SER A 155 -28.49 -22.01 24.51
C SER A 155 -28.71 -23.51 24.68
N ASN A 156 -27.77 -24.24 25.26
CA ASN A 156 -27.87 -25.69 25.49
C ASN A 156 -27.44 -26.07 26.93
N PRO A 157 -28.37 -26.11 27.90
CA PRO A 157 -28.05 -26.33 29.31
C PRO A 157 -27.38 -27.68 29.62
N GLN A 158 -27.51 -28.67 28.75
CA GLN A 158 -26.95 -30.02 28.94
C GLN A 158 -25.53 -30.18 28.38
N LEU A 159 -24.99 -29.14 27.72
CA LEU A 159 -23.66 -29.21 27.12
C LEU A 159 -22.59 -29.43 28.21
N THR A 160 -21.74 -30.44 28.03
CA THR A 160 -20.58 -30.68 28.89
C THR A 160 -19.32 -30.06 28.31
N LEU A 161 -18.30 -29.87 29.15
CA LEU A 161 -17.00 -29.33 28.71
C LEU A 161 -16.36 -30.23 27.64
N LEU A 162 -16.46 -31.55 27.82
CA LEU A 162 -15.90 -32.53 26.89
C LEU A 162 -16.57 -32.45 25.52
N ASP A 163 -17.90 -32.32 25.49
CA ASP A 163 -18.66 -32.18 24.23
C ASP A 163 -18.26 -30.90 23.48
N LEU A 164 -18.09 -29.80 24.21
CA LEU A 164 -17.68 -28.52 23.63
C LEU A 164 -16.26 -28.57 23.05
N GLN A 165 -15.31 -29.19 23.78
CA GLN A 165 -13.93 -29.36 23.30
C GLN A 165 -13.90 -30.21 22.02
N GLN A 166 -14.63 -31.33 21.99
CA GLN A 166 -14.72 -32.18 20.80
C GLN A 166 -15.36 -31.47 19.60
N ALA A 167 -16.41 -30.67 19.85
CA ALA A 167 -17.05 -29.88 18.79
C ALA A 167 -16.10 -28.83 18.22
N ALA A 168 -15.37 -28.12 19.07
CA ALA A 168 -14.41 -27.10 18.67
C ALA A 168 -13.24 -27.70 17.86
N GLU A 169 -12.71 -28.87 18.27
CA GLU A 169 -11.68 -29.59 17.50
C GLU A 169 -12.20 -30.07 16.14
N SER A 170 -13.45 -30.52 16.08
CA SER A 170 -14.08 -30.95 14.82
C SER A 170 -14.26 -29.78 13.85
N GLU A 171 -14.67 -28.61 14.35
CA GLU A 171 -14.83 -27.40 13.54
C GLU A 171 -13.49 -26.93 12.94
N ARG A 172 -12.39 -27.05 13.70
CA ARG A 172 -11.03 -26.77 13.19
C ARG A 172 -10.67 -27.66 12.00
N GLN A 173 -10.98 -28.94 12.07
CA GLN A 173 -10.69 -29.88 10.98
C GLN A 173 -11.48 -29.52 9.72
N VAL A 174 -12.74 -29.11 9.87
CA VAL A 174 -13.58 -28.66 8.74
C VAL A 174 -13.03 -27.39 8.12
N GLN A 175 -12.64 -26.39 8.93
CA GLN A 175 -12.07 -25.14 8.41
C GLN A 175 -10.77 -25.40 7.64
N SER A 176 -9.90 -26.29 8.12
CA SER A 176 -8.66 -26.66 7.41
C SER A 176 -8.89 -27.30 6.04
N LEU A 177 -10.04 -27.94 5.81
CA LEU A 177 -10.37 -28.58 4.53
C LEU A 177 -10.94 -27.60 3.51
N ILE A 178 -11.49 -26.46 3.95
CA ILE A 178 -12.14 -25.48 3.07
C ILE A 178 -11.11 -24.51 2.46
N THR A 179 -10.00 -24.24 3.16
CA THR A 179 -8.99 -23.24 2.73
C THR A 179 -8.06 -23.72 1.61
N THR A 180 -8.19 -24.94 1.10
CA THR A 180 -7.21 -25.51 0.14
C THR A 180 -7.56 -25.39 -1.35
N ASP A 181 -8.76 -24.98 -1.76
CA ASP A 181 -9.13 -25.00 -3.20
C ASP A 181 -10.11 -23.90 -3.69
N ALA A 182 -10.32 -22.80 -2.95
CA ALA A 182 -11.23 -21.72 -3.38
C ALA A 182 -10.49 -20.40 -3.71
N PRO A 183 -10.72 -19.78 -4.90
CA PRO A 183 -10.22 -18.45 -5.18
C PRO A 183 -10.85 -17.42 -4.23
N GLU A 184 -10.02 -16.56 -3.66
CA GLU A 184 -10.39 -15.55 -2.66
C GLU A 184 -11.51 -14.62 -3.17
N THR A 185 -12.75 -14.88 -2.77
CA THR A 185 -13.82 -13.87 -2.76
C THR A 185 -13.81 -13.14 -1.43
N ASP A 186 -13.48 -11.85 -1.48
CA ASP A 186 -13.48 -10.87 -0.39
C ASP A 186 -14.80 -10.88 0.41
N PRO A 187 -14.81 -11.32 1.69
CA PRO A 187 -16.02 -11.36 2.51
C PRO A 187 -16.21 -10.06 3.33
N SER A 188 -16.01 -8.90 2.72
CA SER A 188 -16.30 -7.59 3.35
C SER A 188 -17.73 -7.07 3.08
N ALA A 189 -18.59 -7.88 2.46
CA ALA A 189 -19.94 -7.46 2.06
C ALA A 189 -21.02 -8.41 2.59
N ASP A 190 -21.20 -8.48 3.92
CA ASP A 190 -22.44 -8.99 4.50
C ASP A 190 -22.98 -8.05 5.59
N LEU A 191 -24.10 -7.41 5.23
CA LEU A 191 -25.25 -7.05 6.05
C LEU A 191 -25.03 -6.35 7.41
N TYR A 192 -25.25 -5.04 7.40
CA TYR A 192 -25.81 -4.33 8.55
C TYR A 192 -27.26 -3.95 8.25
N ASP A 193 -28.21 -4.63 8.90
CA ASP A 193 -29.54 -4.08 9.15
C ASP A 193 -29.37 -2.83 10.04
N ILE A 194 -29.65 -1.66 9.47
CA ILE A 194 -29.70 -0.40 10.20
C ILE A 194 -31.14 -0.24 10.70
N ASP A 195 -31.30 -0.28 12.02
CA ASP A 195 -32.49 0.15 12.73
C ASP A 195 -32.64 1.68 12.64
N PRO A 196 -33.67 2.24 11.99
CA PRO A 196 -33.81 3.66 11.77
C PRO A 196 -34.60 4.32 12.91
N SER A 197 -34.04 4.37 14.12
CA SER A 197 -34.61 5.24 15.17
C SER A 197 -33.60 5.73 16.20
N LEU A 198 -32.67 6.61 15.80
CA LEU A 198 -32.05 7.58 16.73
C LEU A 198 -31.60 8.82 15.94
N GLN A 199 -32.55 9.74 15.70
CA GLN A 199 -32.25 11.12 15.33
C GLN A 199 -31.86 11.89 16.58
N MET A 200 -30.60 12.32 16.67
CA MET A 200 -30.20 13.43 17.54
C MET A 200 -29.46 14.47 16.70
N THR A 201 -30.16 15.57 16.52
CA THR A 201 -29.69 16.86 16.02
C THR A 201 -28.58 17.43 16.90
N SER A 202 -27.46 17.84 16.31
CA SER A 202 -26.57 18.84 16.90
C SER A 202 -25.77 19.51 15.79
N LEU A 203 -26.24 20.69 15.39
CA LEU A 203 -25.48 21.69 14.65
C LEU A 203 -24.54 22.38 15.64
N HIS A 204 -23.23 22.33 15.40
CA HIS A 204 -22.34 23.31 16.00
C HIS A 204 -21.30 23.81 14.99
N GLU A 205 -21.39 25.12 14.78
CA GLU A 205 -20.56 25.99 13.96
C GLU A 205 -19.20 26.26 14.67
N PRO A 206 -18.06 26.30 13.96
CA PRO A 206 -16.79 26.67 14.58
C PRO A 206 -16.55 28.19 14.52
N LEU A 207 -16.59 28.81 15.70
CA LEU A 207 -16.18 30.19 15.96
C LEU A 207 -14.65 30.32 15.90
N SER A 208 -14.15 30.93 14.83
CA SER A 208 -12.74 31.34 14.71
C SER A 208 -12.46 32.57 15.58
N LYS A 209 -11.69 32.41 16.67
CA LYS A 209 -11.09 33.53 17.41
C LYS A 209 -9.57 33.48 17.31
N ARG A 210 -9.06 34.35 16.42
CA ARG A 210 -7.65 34.70 16.21
C ARG A 210 -7.13 35.45 17.43
N LEU A 211 -6.34 34.81 18.29
CA LEU A 211 -5.57 35.50 19.32
C LEU A 211 -4.36 36.19 18.68
N LYS A 212 -4.29 37.51 18.91
CA LYS A 212 -3.21 38.41 18.50
C LYS A 212 -2.38 38.69 19.74
N THR A 213 -1.25 38.03 19.89
CA THR A 213 -0.25 38.33 20.93
C THR A 213 0.89 39.10 20.29
N GLY A 214 0.92 40.40 20.55
CA GLY A 214 2.12 41.21 20.41
C GLY A 214 2.91 41.15 21.70
N TYR A 215 4.22 40.94 21.60
CA TYR A 215 5.17 41.36 22.60
C TYR A 215 6.33 42.03 21.89
N ASP A 216 6.56 43.27 22.33
CA ASP A 216 7.60 44.17 21.92
C ASP A 216 8.66 44.23 23.03
N ALA A 217 9.89 44.52 22.61
CA ALA A 217 11.08 44.93 23.35
C ALA A 217 11.72 44.00 24.39
N GLY A 218 13.04 43.81 24.25
CA GLY A 218 13.92 43.82 25.41
C GLY A 218 15.18 42.97 25.38
N ASP A 219 16.27 43.61 24.95
CA ASP A 219 17.58 43.57 25.63
C ASP A 219 18.59 42.46 25.28
N GLY A 220 19.82 42.93 25.04
CA GLY A 220 20.88 42.18 24.38
C GLY A 220 21.91 41.61 25.32
N LEU A 221 22.57 40.54 24.88
CA LEU A 221 23.91 40.18 25.32
C LEU A 221 24.73 39.64 24.15
N GLN A 222 25.86 40.29 23.92
CA GLN A 222 26.89 39.96 22.94
C GLN A 222 27.59 38.65 23.30
N MET A 223 27.81 37.80 22.28
CA MET A 223 28.75 36.68 22.32
C MET A 223 29.81 36.84 21.20
N PRO A 224 31.04 36.33 21.40
CA PRO A 224 32.22 36.67 20.61
C PRO A 224 32.27 35.96 19.25
N PRO A 225 33.08 36.45 18.29
CA PRO A 225 32.99 36.06 16.90
C PRO A 225 33.68 34.72 16.66
N SER A 226 32.89 33.69 16.31
CA SER A 226 33.42 32.49 15.66
C SER A 226 33.43 32.71 14.15
N THR A 227 34.60 32.51 13.57
CA THR A 227 34.94 32.72 12.16
C THR A 227 34.16 31.74 11.29
N GLN A 228 33.01 32.16 10.74
CA GLN A 228 32.28 31.40 9.73
C GLN A 228 32.48 32.02 8.34
N ILE A 229 32.82 31.13 7.41
CA ILE A 229 32.95 31.36 5.98
C ILE A 229 31.60 31.81 5.44
N LEU A 230 31.48 33.10 5.07
CA LEU A 230 30.32 33.67 4.39
C LEU A 230 30.20 33.06 2.99
N GLN A 231 29.45 31.96 2.86
CA GLN A 231 28.68 31.73 1.65
C GLN A 231 27.47 32.66 1.70
N SER A 232 27.50 33.73 0.90
CA SER A 232 26.37 34.64 0.76
C SER A 232 25.17 33.89 0.20
N SER A 233 24.26 33.46 1.06
CA SER A 233 22.93 33.03 0.70
C SER A 233 22.19 34.24 0.12
N LYS A 234 22.18 34.35 -1.21
CA LYS A 234 21.22 35.22 -1.91
C LYS A 234 19.84 34.68 -1.54
N THR A 235 19.17 35.32 -0.60
CA THR A 235 17.75 35.14 -0.33
C THR A 235 17.01 35.47 -1.62
N HIS A 236 16.65 34.43 -2.37
CA HIS A 236 15.77 34.55 -3.52
C HIS A 236 14.43 35.07 -3.01
N VAL A 237 14.14 36.35 -3.25
CA VAL A 237 12.86 36.96 -2.91
C VAL A 237 11.81 36.26 -3.76
N VAL A 238 11.05 35.34 -3.15
CA VAL A 238 9.90 34.71 -3.79
C VAL A 238 8.84 35.80 -3.96
N THR A 239 8.73 36.35 -5.16
CA THR A 239 7.68 37.31 -5.50
C THR A 239 6.39 36.56 -5.80
N ALA A 240 5.24 37.21 -5.61
CA ALA A 240 3.94 36.63 -5.99
C ALA A 240 3.89 36.25 -7.48
N GLU A 241 4.56 37.03 -8.34
CA GLU A 241 4.71 36.76 -9.77
C GLU A 241 5.51 35.46 -10.04
N SER A 242 6.57 35.20 -9.27
CA SER A 242 7.32 33.94 -9.34
C SER A 242 6.43 32.75 -8.97
N MET A 243 5.59 32.88 -7.94
CA MET A 243 4.66 31.83 -7.55
C MET A 243 3.57 31.59 -8.60
N GLU A 244 3.02 32.65 -9.19
CA GLU A 244 2.00 32.55 -10.24
C GLU A 244 2.57 31.92 -11.52
N THR A 245 3.82 32.25 -11.86
CA THR A 245 4.54 31.63 -12.98
C THR A 245 4.77 30.14 -12.74
N GLU A 246 5.21 29.74 -11.54
CA GLU A 246 5.38 28.34 -11.18
C GLU A 246 4.05 27.57 -11.12
N ALA A 247 3.00 28.20 -10.59
CA ALA A 247 1.65 27.63 -10.56
C ALA A 247 1.09 27.43 -11.98
N SER A 248 1.25 28.41 -12.86
CA SER A 248 0.85 28.30 -14.27
C SER A 248 1.63 27.20 -14.98
N ALA A 249 2.95 27.12 -14.79
CA ALA A 249 3.76 26.05 -15.35
C ALA A 249 3.34 24.67 -14.82
N LEU A 250 2.90 24.56 -13.56
CA LEU A 250 2.34 23.33 -13.00
C LEU A 250 1.00 22.98 -13.64
N VAL A 251 0.11 23.96 -13.84
CA VAL A 251 -1.17 23.77 -14.54
C VAL A 251 -0.94 23.32 -15.98
N ASP A 252 -0.01 23.95 -16.69
CA ASP A 252 0.37 23.54 -18.05
C ASP A 252 0.89 22.10 -18.07
N THR A 253 1.67 21.71 -17.05
CA THR A 253 2.14 20.33 -16.88
C THR A 253 0.96 19.37 -16.66
N LEU A 254 -0.03 19.76 -15.85
CA LEU A 254 -1.24 18.97 -15.60
C LEU A 254 -2.17 18.88 -16.82
N GLN A 255 -2.12 19.86 -17.72
CA GLN A 255 -2.90 19.90 -18.96
C GLN A 255 -2.23 19.14 -20.11
N GLN A 256 -0.97 18.74 -19.98
CA GLN A 256 -0.29 17.90 -20.98
C GLN A 256 -0.92 16.50 -21.01
N THR A 257 -1.74 16.26 -22.04
CA THR A 257 -2.38 14.97 -22.31
C THR A 257 -1.50 13.97 -23.06
N ALA A 258 -0.30 14.38 -23.48
CA ALA A 258 0.63 13.55 -24.22
C ALA A 258 1.97 13.44 -23.49
N LEU A 259 2.56 12.25 -23.51
CA LEU A 259 3.91 12.03 -23.01
C LEU A 259 4.93 12.80 -23.85
N PRO A 260 6.03 13.27 -23.24
CA PRO A 260 7.20 13.74 -23.97
C PRO A 260 7.67 12.67 -24.98
N PRO A 261 8.01 13.02 -26.24
CA PRO A 261 8.32 12.05 -27.29
C PRO A 261 9.49 11.11 -26.97
N ASP A 262 10.48 11.61 -26.23
CA ASP A 262 11.63 10.87 -25.72
C ASP A 262 11.21 9.80 -24.69
N ILE A 263 10.31 10.16 -23.77
CA ILE A 263 9.75 9.22 -22.79
C ILE A 263 8.85 8.18 -23.48
N THR A 264 8.05 8.59 -24.46
CA THR A 264 7.26 7.67 -25.30
C THR A 264 8.16 6.67 -26.01
N ALA A 265 9.23 7.14 -26.66
CA ALA A 265 10.19 6.27 -27.34
C ALA A 265 10.87 5.30 -26.37
N ALA A 266 11.24 5.76 -25.17
CA ALA A 266 11.86 4.92 -24.15
C ALA A 266 10.90 3.80 -23.66
N TRP A 267 9.61 4.10 -23.49
CA TRP A 267 8.59 3.08 -23.19
C TRP A 267 8.40 2.09 -24.34
N MET A 268 8.35 2.56 -25.59
CA MET A 268 8.25 1.67 -26.76
C MET A 268 9.45 0.73 -26.86
N ILE A 269 10.67 1.22 -26.59
CA ILE A 269 11.87 0.37 -26.54
C ILE A 269 11.74 -0.68 -25.44
N LYS A 270 11.24 -0.29 -24.25
CA LYS A 270 11.07 -1.19 -23.11
C LYS A 270 10.04 -2.31 -23.38
N ASP A 271 8.94 -2.00 -24.08
CA ASP A 271 7.90 -2.98 -24.44
C ASP A 271 8.29 -3.86 -25.64
N GLY A 272 9.21 -3.37 -26.48
CA GLY A 272 9.55 -4.00 -27.75
C GLY A 272 8.35 -4.02 -28.71
N ASN A 273 8.04 -5.20 -29.27
CA ASN A 273 6.89 -5.38 -30.16
C ASN A 273 5.59 -5.77 -29.41
N GLY A 274 5.64 -5.80 -28.08
CA GLY A 274 4.46 -6.11 -27.25
C GLY A 274 3.45 -4.96 -27.18
N PRO A 275 2.23 -5.24 -26.72
CA PRO A 275 1.29 -4.17 -26.37
C PRO A 275 1.83 -3.35 -25.18
N ALA A 276 1.36 -2.12 -25.03
CA ALA A 276 1.73 -1.29 -23.89
C ALA A 276 1.30 -1.95 -22.58
N VAL A 277 2.21 -1.98 -21.61
CA VAL A 277 2.00 -2.52 -20.25
C VAL A 277 2.04 -1.36 -19.24
N PRO A 278 1.17 -1.34 -18.22
CA PRO A 278 1.27 -0.35 -17.16
C PRO A 278 2.64 -0.38 -16.47
N PRO A 279 3.10 0.75 -15.89
CA PRO A 279 4.39 0.80 -15.21
C PRO A 279 4.45 -0.19 -14.04
N THR A 280 5.55 -0.92 -13.94
CA THR A 280 5.83 -1.89 -12.87
C THR A 280 7.20 -1.61 -12.23
N PRO A 281 7.28 -1.43 -10.90
CA PRO A 281 6.15 -1.29 -9.96
C PRO A 281 5.36 0.02 -10.18
N PRO A 282 4.08 0.09 -9.75
CA PRO A 282 3.38 1.37 -9.66
C PRO A 282 4.12 2.29 -8.68
N LEU A 283 4.01 3.60 -8.90
CA LEU A 283 4.68 4.57 -8.04
C LEU A 283 4.04 4.62 -6.65
N PHE A 284 2.71 4.50 -6.57
CA PHE A 284 1.98 4.39 -5.33
C PHE A 284 1.14 3.12 -5.34
N ASP A 285 1.32 2.27 -4.34
CA ASP A 285 0.45 1.13 -4.11
C ASP A 285 -0.89 1.55 -3.47
N PRO A 286 -1.98 0.79 -3.72
CA PRO A 286 -3.30 1.09 -3.19
C PRO A 286 -3.37 1.00 -1.66
N SER A 287 -2.49 0.20 -1.04
CA SER A 287 -2.43 0.05 0.41
C SER A 287 -1.19 0.75 0.98
N PRO A 288 -1.32 1.49 2.09
CA PRO A 288 -0.15 1.97 2.80
C PRO A 288 0.65 0.76 3.27
N PRO A 289 1.96 0.72 2.99
CA PRO A 289 2.80 -0.37 3.42
C PRO A 289 2.89 -0.37 4.95
N LYS A 290 2.97 -1.56 5.53
CA LYS A 290 3.37 -1.71 6.93
C LYS A 290 4.89 -1.63 6.97
N LEU A 291 5.42 -0.45 7.28
CA LEU A 291 6.86 -0.32 7.53
C LEU A 291 7.19 -1.05 8.83
N SER A 292 8.09 -2.02 8.76
CA SER A 292 8.68 -2.65 9.96
C SER A 292 9.50 -1.64 10.75
N ASP A 293 10.16 -0.73 10.05
CA ASP A 293 10.96 0.34 10.63
C ASP A 293 10.40 1.71 10.22
N PRO A 294 9.91 2.54 11.16
CA PRO A 294 9.40 3.87 10.86
C PRO A 294 10.47 4.82 10.30
N THR A 295 11.76 4.48 10.40
CA THR A 295 12.85 5.26 9.78
C THR A 295 12.91 5.10 8.26
N GLY A 296 12.33 4.03 7.71
CA GLY A 296 12.40 3.66 6.29
C GLY A 296 13.76 3.10 5.84
N LYS A 297 14.68 2.84 6.77
CA LYS A 297 16.03 2.34 6.46
C LYS A 297 16.01 0.94 5.82
N ASP A 298 15.10 0.08 6.25
CA ASP A 298 14.92 -1.29 5.76
C ASP A 298 14.60 -1.34 4.26
N ILE A 299 13.80 -0.40 3.76
CA ILE A 299 13.34 -0.34 2.37
C ILE A 299 14.17 0.58 1.48
N LEU A 300 14.71 1.68 2.02
CA LEU A 300 15.42 2.71 1.24
C LEU A 300 16.94 2.59 1.34
N GLY A 301 17.45 1.89 2.35
CA GLY A 301 18.84 1.98 2.76
C GLY A 301 19.14 3.24 3.58
N LEU A 302 20.28 3.21 4.28
CA LEU A 302 20.67 4.21 5.27
C LEU A 302 20.76 5.63 4.69
N GLU A 303 21.50 5.81 3.60
CA GLU A 303 21.72 7.14 3.01
C GLU A 303 20.43 7.81 2.52
N MET A 304 19.55 7.04 1.88
CA MET A 304 18.32 7.57 1.32
C MET A 304 17.31 7.88 2.41
N ALA A 305 17.22 7.02 3.44
CA ALA A 305 16.42 7.29 4.63
C ALA A 305 16.85 8.60 5.32
N VAL A 306 18.15 8.84 5.50
CA VAL A 306 18.67 10.11 6.06
C VAL A 306 18.23 11.31 5.22
N LYS A 307 18.46 11.26 3.90
CA LYS A 307 18.12 12.36 2.98
C LYS A 307 16.62 12.68 3.03
N LEU A 308 15.77 11.65 3.07
CA LEU A 308 14.33 11.79 3.06
C LEU A 308 13.78 12.30 4.40
N ASN A 309 14.29 11.80 5.53
CA ASN A 309 13.95 12.32 6.86
C ASN A 309 14.32 13.81 6.97
N ARG A 310 15.51 14.21 6.53
CA ARG A 310 15.91 15.63 6.48
C ARG A 310 14.98 16.46 5.62
N ARG A 311 14.61 15.97 4.44
CA ARG A 311 13.65 16.66 3.55
C ARG A 311 12.27 16.83 4.19
N LEU A 312 11.81 15.86 4.99
CA LEU A 312 10.55 15.95 5.73
C LEU A 312 10.61 16.88 6.95
N LEU A 313 11.79 17.13 7.50
CA LEU A 313 12.03 18.07 8.60
C LEU A 313 12.15 19.53 8.13
N GLU A 314 12.37 19.77 6.84
CA GLU A 314 12.34 21.12 6.28
C GLU A 314 10.95 21.76 6.41
N SER A 315 10.86 23.09 6.33
CA SER A 315 9.59 23.83 6.48
C SER A 315 8.51 23.44 5.47
N SER A 316 8.90 22.89 4.32
CA SER A 316 7.99 22.36 3.29
C SER A 316 7.60 20.89 3.49
N GLY A 317 8.07 20.21 4.53
CA GLY A 317 7.86 18.78 4.73
C GLY A 317 6.39 18.39 4.89
N SER A 318 5.58 19.24 5.53
CA SER A 318 4.13 19.03 5.62
C SER A 318 3.44 19.13 4.25
N LEU A 319 3.81 20.15 3.46
CA LEU A 319 3.32 20.33 2.10
C LEU A 319 3.70 19.14 1.20
N LEU A 320 4.93 18.62 1.34
CA LEU A 320 5.41 17.46 0.58
C LEU A 320 4.52 16.23 0.82
N LEU A 321 4.13 15.97 2.06
CA LEU A 321 3.24 14.85 2.39
C LEU A 321 1.83 15.04 1.82
N GLU A 322 1.28 16.26 1.86
CA GLU A 322 -0.03 16.55 1.26
C GLU A 322 0.01 16.41 -0.27
N VAL A 323 1.08 16.86 -0.93
CA VAL A 323 1.25 16.65 -2.38
C VAL A 323 1.37 15.15 -2.69
N SER A 324 2.15 14.41 -1.91
CA SER A 324 2.31 12.95 -2.09
C SER A 324 0.97 12.22 -1.95
N ARG A 325 0.16 12.61 -0.96
CA ARG A 325 -1.21 12.11 -0.77
C ARG A 325 -2.12 12.45 -1.95
N ALA A 326 -2.04 13.66 -2.48
CA ALA A 326 -2.81 14.06 -3.66
C ALA A 326 -2.43 13.23 -4.90
N LEU A 327 -1.14 13.00 -5.13
CA LEU A 327 -0.64 12.16 -6.22
C LEU A 327 -1.09 10.71 -6.09
N TRP A 328 -1.07 10.14 -4.88
CA TRP A 328 -1.65 8.82 -4.60
C TRP A 328 -3.14 8.78 -4.91
N THR A 329 -3.89 9.81 -4.49
CA THR A 329 -5.33 9.91 -4.76
C THR A 329 -5.61 9.94 -6.26
N LEU A 330 -4.77 10.64 -7.05
CA LEU A 330 -4.88 10.64 -8.51
C LEU A 330 -4.68 9.23 -9.11
N THR A 331 -3.72 8.45 -8.61
CA THR A 331 -3.56 7.03 -9.01
C THR A 331 -4.81 6.24 -8.73
N ALA A 332 -5.35 6.31 -7.50
CA ALA A 332 -6.55 5.56 -7.12
C ALA A 332 -7.79 5.95 -7.94
N LEU A 333 -7.95 7.24 -8.24
CA LEU A 333 -9.03 7.72 -9.12
C LEU A 333 -8.86 7.17 -10.54
N LYS A 334 -7.63 7.14 -11.06
CA LYS A 334 -7.35 6.64 -12.41
C LYS A 334 -7.55 5.13 -12.51
N GLU A 335 -7.17 4.37 -11.49
CA GLU A 335 -7.47 2.94 -11.35
C GLU A 335 -8.98 2.67 -11.36
N LYS A 336 -9.75 3.44 -10.58
CA LYS A 336 -11.20 3.33 -10.54
C LYS A 336 -11.83 3.64 -11.90
N GLU A 337 -11.36 4.68 -12.59
CA GLU A 337 -11.82 5.04 -13.93
C GLU A 337 -11.54 3.91 -14.93
N CYS A 338 -10.30 3.40 -14.98
CA CYS A 338 -9.91 2.31 -15.87
C CYS A 338 -10.72 1.04 -15.61
N LYS A 339 -10.89 0.67 -14.33
CA LYS A 339 -11.72 -0.47 -13.92
C LYS A 339 -13.16 -0.32 -14.41
N THR A 340 -13.78 0.85 -14.15
CA THR A 340 -15.15 1.13 -14.59
C THR A 340 -15.30 1.05 -16.12
N SER A 341 -14.31 1.56 -16.86
CA SER A 341 -14.31 1.48 -18.33
C SER A 341 -14.20 0.04 -18.85
N LEU A 342 -13.35 -0.79 -18.23
CA LEU A 342 -13.22 -2.20 -18.58
C LEU A 342 -14.47 -3.00 -18.22
N ASP A 343 -15.05 -2.77 -17.04
CA ASP A 343 -16.30 -3.42 -16.62
C ASP A 343 -17.44 -3.08 -17.60
N THR A 344 -17.55 -1.81 -18.01
CA THR A 344 -18.54 -1.38 -19.03
C THR A 344 -18.31 -2.07 -20.37
N LEU A 345 -17.04 -2.19 -20.82
CA LEU A 345 -16.70 -2.89 -22.05
C LEU A 345 -17.07 -4.37 -21.98
N ASP A 346 -16.79 -5.03 -20.86
CA ASP A 346 -17.10 -6.44 -20.63
C ASP A 346 -18.63 -6.67 -20.62
N GLU A 347 -19.40 -5.80 -19.98
CA GLU A 347 -20.87 -5.84 -20.03
C GLU A 347 -21.42 -5.67 -21.46
N ASP A 348 -20.85 -4.75 -22.24
CA ASP A 348 -21.27 -4.52 -23.63
C ASP A 348 -20.94 -5.72 -24.51
N MET A 349 -19.75 -6.32 -24.35
CA MET A 349 -19.37 -7.55 -25.06
C MET A 349 -20.28 -8.72 -24.69
N LEU A 350 -20.71 -8.83 -23.43
CA LEU A 350 -21.65 -9.86 -23.00
C LEU A 350 -23.02 -9.69 -23.69
N LYS A 351 -23.56 -8.46 -23.72
CA LYS A 351 -24.83 -8.15 -24.41
C LYS A 351 -24.73 -8.42 -25.92
N GLU A 352 -23.59 -8.10 -26.54
CA GLU A 352 -23.34 -8.41 -27.97
C GLU A 352 -23.27 -9.93 -28.20
N HIS A 353 -22.64 -10.68 -27.30
CA HIS A 353 -22.56 -12.14 -27.37
C HIS A 353 -23.95 -12.79 -27.29
N GLU A 354 -24.79 -12.37 -26.35
CA GLU A 354 -26.17 -12.86 -26.23
C GLU A 354 -26.99 -12.60 -27.50
N ARG A 355 -26.83 -11.42 -28.10
CA ARG A 355 -27.48 -11.07 -29.38
C ARG A 355 -26.97 -11.94 -30.53
N LEU A 356 -25.66 -12.20 -30.56
CA LEU A 356 -25.06 -13.08 -31.56
C LEU A 356 -25.64 -14.49 -31.44
N GLU A 357 -25.60 -15.10 -30.25
CA GLU A 357 -26.13 -16.46 -30.03
C GLU A 357 -27.61 -16.58 -30.40
N ALA A 358 -28.44 -15.61 -30.01
CA ALA A 358 -29.85 -15.58 -30.43
C ALA A 358 -30.01 -15.52 -31.96
N SER A 359 -29.15 -14.76 -32.67
CA SER A 359 -29.13 -14.71 -34.14
C SER A 359 -28.69 -16.04 -34.75
N LEU A 360 -27.65 -16.67 -34.21
CA LEU A 360 -27.12 -17.94 -34.69
C LEU A 360 -28.15 -19.07 -34.52
N ASP A 361 -28.85 -19.11 -33.38
CA ASP A 361 -29.91 -20.08 -33.08
C ASP A 361 -31.11 -19.91 -34.02
N ALA A 362 -31.52 -18.66 -34.28
CA ALA A 362 -32.58 -18.37 -35.25
C ALA A 362 -32.24 -18.90 -36.65
N ARG A 363 -30.97 -18.79 -37.09
CA ARG A 363 -30.53 -19.33 -38.39
C ARG A 363 -30.56 -20.85 -38.42
N VAL A 364 -30.12 -21.51 -37.35
CA VAL A 364 -30.16 -22.97 -37.24
C VAL A 364 -31.59 -23.51 -37.33
N SER A 365 -32.54 -22.82 -36.70
CA SER A 365 -33.97 -23.19 -36.73
C SER A 365 -34.58 -23.20 -38.14
N VAL A 366 -34.10 -22.32 -39.04
CA VAL A 366 -34.64 -22.16 -40.40
C VAL A 366 -33.82 -22.92 -41.47
N ALA A 367 -32.63 -23.42 -41.13
CA ALA A 367 -31.66 -23.93 -42.10
C ALA A 367 -32.11 -25.17 -42.91
N GLY A 368 -33.00 -26.01 -42.37
CA GLY A 368 -33.50 -27.21 -43.05
C GLY A 368 -32.37 -28.11 -43.58
N ALA A 369 -32.39 -28.40 -44.89
CA ALA A 369 -31.37 -29.24 -45.54
C ALA A 369 -29.96 -28.61 -45.56
N ALA A 370 -29.83 -27.30 -45.34
CA ALA A 370 -28.55 -26.58 -45.32
C ALA A 370 -27.90 -26.51 -43.92
N LEU A 371 -28.42 -27.27 -42.94
CA LEU A 371 -28.01 -27.20 -41.53
C LEU A 371 -26.48 -27.26 -41.31
N SER A 372 -25.79 -28.18 -41.99
CA SER A 372 -24.34 -28.35 -41.81
C SER A 372 -23.54 -27.11 -42.26
N ALA A 373 -23.92 -26.48 -43.38
CA ALA A 373 -23.27 -25.27 -43.86
C ALA A 373 -23.52 -24.08 -42.91
N VAL A 374 -24.75 -23.96 -42.40
CA VAL A 374 -25.12 -22.92 -41.41
C VAL A 374 -24.36 -23.11 -40.11
N GLN A 375 -24.20 -24.34 -39.62
CA GLN A 375 -23.42 -24.61 -38.41
C GLN A 375 -21.94 -24.24 -38.58
N GLN A 376 -21.33 -24.54 -39.74
CA GLN A 376 -19.96 -24.14 -40.03
C GLN A 376 -19.83 -22.61 -40.08
N MET A 377 -20.77 -21.93 -40.74
CA MET A 377 -20.82 -20.46 -40.78
C MET A 377 -20.96 -19.87 -39.37
N ASN A 378 -21.86 -20.40 -38.54
CA ASN A 378 -22.05 -19.97 -37.16
C ASN A 378 -20.78 -20.19 -36.32
N SER A 379 -20.08 -21.30 -36.51
CA SER A 379 -18.78 -21.54 -35.86
C SER A 379 -17.74 -20.51 -36.25
N ASN A 380 -17.67 -20.14 -37.54
CA ASN A 380 -16.76 -19.10 -38.01
C ASN A 380 -17.13 -17.72 -37.42
N GLU A 381 -18.42 -17.40 -37.33
CA GLU A 381 -18.89 -16.15 -36.71
C GLU A 381 -18.56 -16.08 -35.22
N ARG A 382 -18.74 -17.17 -34.46
CA ARG A 382 -18.32 -17.24 -33.05
C ARG A 382 -16.82 -17.00 -32.88
N ASN A 383 -16.00 -17.67 -33.71
CA ASN A 383 -14.55 -17.49 -33.68
C ASN A 383 -14.16 -16.03 -34.00
N ASN A 384 -14.78 -15.43 -35.01
CA ASN A 384 -14.54 -14.04 -35.38
C ASN A 384 -14.96 -13.06 -34.27
N PHE A 385 -16.09 -13.33 -33.61
CA PHE A 385 -16.56 -12.54 -32.47
C PHE A 385 -15.57 -12.63 -31.31
N GLN A 386 -15.10 -13.84 -30.97
CA GLN A 386 -14.11 -14.03 -29.92
C GLN A 386 -12.80 -13.26 -30.20
N VAL A 387 -12.28 -13.33 -31.43
CA VAL A 387 -11.10 -12.55 -31.85
C VAL A 387 -11.35 -11.05 -31.71
N THR A 388 -12.54 -10.58 -32.08
CA THR A 388 -12.93 -9.16 -31.97
C THR A 388 -13.00 -8.71 -30.51
N CYS A 389 -13.59 -9.52 -29.63
CA CYS A 389 -13.62 -9.25 -28.18
C CYS A 389 -12.21 -9.19 -27.59
N SER A 390 -11.35 -10.17 -27.90
CA SER A 390 -9.96 -10.16 -27.46
C SER A 390 -9.22 -8.91 -27.93
N GLN A 391 -9.39 -8.50 -29.19
CA GLN A 391 -8.78 -7.29 -29.72
C GLN A 391 -9.31 -6.02 -29.05
N ARG A 392 -10.63 -5.89 -28.84
CA ARG A 392 -11.24 -4.74 -28.15
C ARG A 392 -10.71 -4.62 -26.72
N ARG A 393 -10.67 -5.73 -25.97
CA ARG A 393 -10.14 -5.77 -24.61
C ARG A 393 -8.65 -5.42 -24.58
N GLN A 394 -7.86 -5.95 -25.51
CA GLN A 394 -6.43 -5.63 -25.62
C GLN A 394 -6.19 -4.15 -25.93
N ASN A 395 -7.00 -3.55 -26.82
CA ASN A 395 -6.92 -2.12 -27.14
C ASN A 395 -7.25 -1.26 -25.91
N ALA A 396 -8.29 -1.62 -25.14
CA ALA A 396 -8.66 -0.91 -23.92
C ALA A 396 -7.55 -0.98 -22.86
N LEU A 397 -6.99 -2.17 -22.62
CA LEU A 397 -5.86 -2.36 -21.71
C LEU A 397 -4.62 -1.56 -22.15
N SER A 398 -4.32 -1.57 -23.45
CA SER A 398 -3.19 -0.80 -24.00
C SER A 398 -3.42 0.71 -23.86
N ALA A 399 -4.66 1.18 -23.99
CA ALA A 399 -5.00 2.59 -23.78
C ALA A 399 -4.82 2.98 -22.31
N SER A 400 -5.37 2.19 -21.37
CA SER A 400 -5.17 2.41 -19.93
C SER A 400 -3.69 2.40 -19.54
N ALA A 401 -2.90 1.48 -20.12
CA ALA A 401 -1.45 1.45 -19.88
C ALA A 401 -0.75 2.76 -20.26
N TRP A 402 -1.11 3.37 -21.39
CA TRP A 402 -0.58 4.67 -21.79
C TRP A 402 -1.00 5.80 -20.85
N GLU A 403 -2.23 5.77 -20.36
CA GLU A 403 -2.70 6.75 -19.38
C GLU A 403 -1.95 6.64 -18.04
N PHE A 404 -1.66 5.42 -17.56
CA PHE A 404 -0.84 5.23 -16.37
C PHE A 404 0.61 5.70 -16.57
N ARG A 405 1.17 5.55 -17.77
CA ARG A 405 2.51 6.08 -18.08
C ARG A 405 2.52 7.61 -18.07
N GLN A 406 1.46 8.25 -18.59
CA GLN A 406 1.28 9.70 -18.50
C GLN A 406 1.20 10.16 -17.04
N LEU A 407 0.38 9.49 -16.24
CA LEU A 407 0.25 9.79 -14.82
C LEU A 407 1.59 9.62 -14.07
N LEU A 408 2.32 8.55 -14.34
CA LEU A 408 3.66 8.33 -13.76
C LEU A 408 4.62 9.47 -14.12
N CYS A 409 4.68 9.87 -15.40
CA CYS A 409 5.54 10.97 -15.85
C CYS A 409 5.20 12.27 -15.12
N LEU A 410 3.91 12.60 -15.01
CA LEU A 410 3.43 13.76 -14.27
C LEU A 410 3.85 13.69 -12.79
N GLN A 411 3.65 12.54 -12.14
CA GLN A 411 4.03 12.34 -10.74
C GLN A 411 5.55 12.54 -10.55
N GLN A 412 6.38 11.97 -11.42
CA GLN A 412 7.83 12.13 -11.40
C GLN A 412 8.24 13.60 -11.56
N GLN A 413 7.60 14.35 -12.45
CA GLN A 413 7.88 15.79 -12.64
C GLN A 413 7.53 16.60 -11.39
N VAL A 414 6.37 16.34 -10.77
CA VAL A 414 5.95 17.04 -9.55
C VAL A 414 6.90 16.74 -8.39
N LEU A 415 7.23 15.46 -8.16
CA LEU A 415 8.12 15.04 -7.08
C LEU A 415 9.57 15.53 -7.29
N SER A 416 10.02 15.61 -8.55
CA SER A 416 11.31 16.20 -8.91
C SER A 416 11.35 17.71 -8.64
N LYS A 417 10.29 18.46 -8.98
CA LYS A 417 10.16 19.88 -8.62
C LYS A 417 10.16 20.12 -7.11
N LEU A 418 9.61 19.17 -6.34
CA LEU A 418 9.68 19.16 -4.87
C LEU A 418 11.04 18.72 -4.33
N ARG A 419 12.03 18.45 -5.17
CA ARG A 419 13.39 18.04 -4.80
C ARG A 419 13.40 16.85 -3.85
N ILE A 420 12.53 15.87 -4.10
CA ILE A 420 12.55 14.63 -3.35
C ILE A 420 13.77 13.83 -3.82
N PRO A 421 14.65 13.38 -2.90
CA PRO A 421 15.79 12.52 -3.25
C PRO A 421 15.33 11.34 -4.11
N GLY A 422 16.08 10.98 -5.16
CA GLY A 422 15.71 9.89 -6.08
C GLY A 422 14.73 10.27 -7.21
N PHE A 423 14.27 11.51 -7.26
CA PHE A 423 13.45 12.05 -8.35
C PHE A 423 14.20 13.10 -9.17
N ASP A 424 14.99 12.64 -10.13
CA ASP A 424 15.76 13.50 -11.04
C ASP A 424 14.98 13.92 -12.31
N GLY A 425 13.70 13.53 -12.40
CA GLY A 425 12.81 13.81 -13.51
C GLY A 425 12.08 12.56 -14.02
N PRO A 426 11.36 12.66 -15.15
CA PRO A 426 10.75 11.50 -15.81
C PRO A 426 11.77 10.42 -16.14
N THR A 427 11.47 9.18 -15.79
CA THR A 427 12.34 8.03 -16.11
C THR A 427 11.53 6.77 -16.34
N VAL A 428 12.04 5.91 -17.24
CA VAL A 428 11.48 4.58 -17.52
C VAL A 428 12.37 3.44 -17.00
N ASP A 429 13.54 3.80 -16.44
CA ASP A 429 14.52 2.85 -15.94
C ASP A 429 13.95 2.03 -14.77
N ALA A 430 14.08 0.71 -14.86
CA ALA A 430 13.45 -0.18 -13.89
C ALA A 430 14.03 -0.03 -12.48
N SER A 431 15.34 0.24 -12.35
CA SER A 431 15.98 0.41 -11.05
C SER A 431 15.57 1.72 -10.39
N ALA A 432 15.50 2.81 -11.17
CA ALA A 432 15.00 4.11 -10.72
C ALA A 432 13.52 4.04 -10.33
N LEU A 433 12.67 3.39 -11.14
CA LEU A 433 11.25 3.20 -10.82
C LEU A 433 11.05 2.40 -9.53
N LYS A 434 11.86 1.35 -9.30
CA LYS A 434 11.82 0.59 -8.07
C LYS A 434 12.17 1.45 -6.85
N LEU A 435 13.24 2.22 -6.93
CA LEU A 435 13.63 3.15 -5.86
C LEU A 435 12.55 4.21 -5.60
N GLN A 436 12.02 4.82 -6.67
CA GLN A 436 10.96 5.83 -6.57
C GLN A 436 9.68 5.27 -5.94
N SER A 437 9.30 4.04 -6.30
CA SER A 437 8.18 3.34 -5.67
C SER A 437 8.42 3.11 -4.18
N GLN A 438 9.63 2.68 -3.77
CA GLN A 438 9.98 2.54 -2.35
C GLN A 438 9.96 3.88 -1.59
N ILE A 439 10.37 4.98 -2.22
CA ILE A 439 10.31 6.32 -1.64
C ILE A 439 8.86 6.76 -1.43
N CYS A 440 8.01 6.60 -2.45
CA CYS A 440 6.59 6.90 -2.35
C CYS A 440 5.89 6.01 -1.32
N MET A 441 6.30 4.74 -1.20
CA MET A 441 5.87 3.80 -0.18
C MET A 441 6.18 4.33 1.23
N TYR A 442 7.41 4.81 1.48
CA TYR A 442 7.75 5.47 2.75
C TYR A 442 6.93 6.75 3.01
N LEU A 443 6.82 7.63 2.00
CA LEU A 443 6.05 8.88 2.13
C LEU A 443 4.57 8.60 2.43
N HIS A 444 4.03 7.52 1.87
CA HIS A 444 2.68 7.03 2.13
C HIS A 444 2.49 6.74 3.62
N SER A 445 3.38 5.94 4.21
CA SER A 445 3.31 5.64 5.65
C SER A 445 3.54 6.87 6.52
N ALA A 446 4.47 7.75 6.14
CA ALA A 446 4.76 8.96 6.90
C ALA A 446 3.53 9.87 7.01
N PHE A 447 2.76 10.07 5.93
CA PHE A 447 1.54 10.90 6.03
C PHE A 447 0.42 10.22 6.83
N TYR A 448 0.26 8.89 6.74
CA TYR A 448 -0.69 8.16 7.58
C TYR A 448 -0.34 8.26 9.06
N LEU A 449 0.95 8.09 9.39
CA LEU A 449 1.43 8.20 10.75
C LEU A 449 1.24 9.61 11.28
N ARG A 450 1.63 10.64 10.52
CA ARG A 450 1.42 12.05 10.86
C ARG A 450 -0.04 12.40 11.09
N LYS A 451 -0.95 11.85 10.27
CA LYS A 451 -2.40 12.03 10.45
C LYS A 451 -2.90 11.39 11.76
N ARG A 452 -2.29 10.27 12.17
CA ARG A 452 -2.66 9.55 13.40
C ARG A 452 -2.12 10.21 14.67
N ILE A 453 -0.84 10.57 14.69
CA ILE A 453 -0.17 11.07 15.91
C ILE A 453 -0.10 12.60 15.98
N GLY A 454 -0.46 13.30 14.91
CA GLY A 454 -0.37 14.75 14.80
C GLY A 454 0.99 15.23 14.27
N ASP A 455 1.03 16.50 13.85
CA ASP A 455 2.19 17.09 13.18
C ASP A 455 3.41 17.22 14.12
N ALA A 456 3.25 17.85 15.28
CA ALA A 456 4.37 18.09 16.20
C ALA A 456 5.00 16.78 16.74
N PRO A 457 4.23 15.76 17.17
CA PRO A 457 4.81 14.48 17.57
C PRO A 457 5.55 13.77 16.43
N HIS A 458 5.00 13.82 15.21
CA HIS A 458 5.65 13.26 14.03
C HIS A 458 6.97 13.97 13.70
N VAL A 459 7.02 15.31 13.75
CA VAL A 459 8.26 16.06 13.54
C VAL A 459 9.29 15.68 14.61
N SER A 460 8.92 15.65 15.89
CA SER A 460 9.85 15.25 16.97
C SER A 460 10.37 13.82 16.80
N MET A 461 9.53 12.90 16.32
CA MET A 461 9.95 11.55 15.98
C MET A 461 10.96 11.55 14.82
N LEU A 462 10.67 12.25 13.71
CA LEU A 462 11.58 12.38 12.57
C LEU A 462 12.93 13.00 12.96
N GLU A 463 12.97 13.98 13.86
CA GLU A 463 14.21 14.58 14.37
C GLU A 463 15.08 13.53 15.08
N LYS A 464 14.48 12.74 15.99
CA LYS A 464 15.17 11.66 16.69
C LYS A 464 15.69 10.60 15.72
N GLN A 465 14.88 10.24 14.73
CA GLN A 465 15.26 9.26 13.69
C GLN A 465 16.40 9.80 12.83
N ALA A 466 16.34 11.04 12.36
CA ALA A 466 17.40 11.66 11.56
C ALA A 466 18.74 11.68 12.31
N ILE A 467 18.75 12.08 13.60
CA ILE A 467 19.96 12.06 14.43
C ILE A 467 20.51 10.64 14.59
N ARG A 468 19.65 9.64 14.78
CA ARG A 468 20.06 8.24 14.91
C ARG A 468 20.69 7.74 13.61
N LEU A 469 20.03 7.97 12.48
CA LEU A 469 20.52 7.54 11.17
C LEU A 469 21.82 8.26 10.77
N ASP A 470 21.96 9.54 11.12
CA ASP A 470 23.19 10.30 10.88
C ASP A 470 24.39 9.72 11.61
N LYS A 471 24.22 9.37 12.89
CA LYS A 471 25.29 8.70 13.67
C LYS A 471 25.68 7.35 13.07
N GLU A 472 24.70 6.59 12.62
CA GLU A 472 24.94 5.30 11.97
C GLU A 472 25.67 5.48 10.63
N LEU A 473 25.31 6.50 9.85
CA LEU A 473 25.96 6.82 8.59
C LEU A 473 27.42 7.26 8.80
N GLU A 474 27.68 8.09 9.82
CA GLU A 474 29.04 8.47 10.21
C GLU A 474 29.87 7.27 10.65
N GLN A 475 29.27 6.34 11.43
CA GLN A 475 29.94 5.11 11.84
C GLN A 475 30.30 4.23 10.63
N MET A 476 29.36 4.03 9.69
CA MET A 476 29.59 3.27 8.47
C MET A 476 30.74 3.87 7.63
N LEU A 477 30.79 5.19 7.49
CA LEU A 477 31.88 5.88 6.78
C LEU A 477 33.24 5.75 7.48
N GLN A 478 33.27 5.75 8.82
CA GLN A 478 34.49 5.51 9.60
C GLN A 478 35.00 4.07 9.45
N GLU A 479 34.09 3.09 9.43
CA GLU A 479 34.42 1.68 9.22
C GLU A 479 34.97 1.41 7.81
N GLU A 480 34.42 2.07 6.77
CA GLU A 480 34.95 2.00 5.41
C GLU A 480 36.37 2.59 5.30
N GLN A 481 36.61 3.76 5.91
CA GLN A 481 37.95 4.36 5.95
C GLN A 481 38.97 3.44 6.65
N HIS A 482 38.58 2.84 7.78
CA HIS A 482 39.46 1.92 8.49
C HIS A 482 39.77 0.64 7.68
N HIS A 483 38.82 0.14 6.89
CA HIS A 483 39.08 -1.01 5.99
C HIS A 483 40.01 -0.64 4.83
N GLN A 484 39.88 0.57 4.28
CA GLN A 484 40.73 1.04 3.18
C GLN A 484 42.19 1.25 3.64
N ASP A 485 42.39 1.78 4.85
CA ASP A 485 43.72 1.93 5.46
C ASP A 485 44.35 0.57 5.83
N GLN A 486 43.56 -0.43 6.24
CA GLN A 486 44.09 -1.78 6.48
C GLN A 486 44.51 -2.49 5.18
N GLN A 487 43.82 -2.25 4.06
CA GLN A 487 44.19 -2.84 2.77
C GLN A 487 45.47 -2.23 2.16
N PHE A 488 45.79 -0.96 2.43
CA PHE A 488 46.98 -0.30 1.89
C PHE A 488 48.15 -0.19 2.90
N GLY A 489 47.89 -0.23 4.20
CA GLY A 489 48.91 -0.12 5.26
C GLY A 489 49.61 -1.44 5.60
N GLY A 490 49.04 -2.57 5.20
CA GLY A 490 49.66 -3.89 5.30
C GLY A 490 50.66 -4.14 4.19
N GLY A 491 51.81 -3.46 4.24
CA GLY A 491 53.02 -3.80 3.50
C GLY A 491 53.57 -5.17 3.90
N SER A 492 52.78 -6.21 3.72
CA SER A 492 53.28 -7.56 3.56
C SER A 492 54.07 -7.51 2.28
N ASN A 493 55.40 -7.62 2.40
CA ASN A 493 56.24 -8.13 1.33
C ASN A 493 55.67 -9.49 0.91
N LEU A 494 54.58 -9.51 0.14
CA LEU A 494 54.24 -10.67 -0.66
C LEU A 494 55.41 -10.78 -1.65
N PRO A 495 56.17 -11.89 -1.62
CA PRO A 495 57.27 -12.08 -2.54
C PRO A 495 56.72 -11.86 -3.93
N LEU A 496 57.35 -10.91 -4.65
CA LEU A 496 57.13 -10.69 -6.07
C LEU A 496 56.94 -12.06 -6.73
N PRO A 497 55.77 -12.35 -7.34
CA PRO A 497 55.63 -13.56 -8.12
C PRO A 497 56.80 -13.58 -9.10
N PRO A 498 57.54 -14.70 -9.17
CA PRO A 498 58.77 -14.76 -9.96
C PRO A 498 58.48 -14.26 -11.37
N PRO A 499 59.40 -13.48 -11.96
CA PRO A 499 59.21 -12.95 -13.30
C PRO A 499 58.85 -14.11 -14.23
N PRO A 500 57.77 -13.98 -15.03
CA PRO A 500 57.42 -15.02 -15.98
C PRO A 500 58.65 -15.33 -16.82
N PRO A 501 59.01 -16.61 -17.00
CA PRO A 501 60.21 -16.99 -17.73
C PRO A 501 60.17 -16.33 -19.11
N PRO A 502 61.33 -15.88 -19.64
CA PRO A 502 61.39 -15.26 -20.95
C PRO A 502 60.76 -16.21 -21.95
N GLN A 503 59.60 -15.82 -22.50
CA GLN A 503 59.00 -16.50 -23.63
C GLN A 503 59.94 -16.29 -24.81
N THR A 504 60.93 -17.19 -24.93
CA THR A 504 61.64 -17.42 -26.17
C THR A 504 60.59 -17.72 -27.22
N GLY A 505 60.53 -16.83 -28.22
CA GLY A 505 59.53 -16.84 -29.25
C GLY A 505 59.39 -18.21 -29.89
N ASN A 506 58.18 -18.73 -29.85
CA ASN A 506 57.69 -19.57 -30.91
C ASN A 506 56.55 -18.80 -31.57
N ALA A 507 56.82 -18.38 -32.80
CA ALA A 507 55.82 -17.99 -33.76
C ALA A 507 54.88 -19.19 -33.96
N TYR A 508 53.78 -19.23 -33.21
CA TYR A 508 52.69 -20.15 -33.51
C TYR A 508 51.83 -19.49 -34.58
N ASP A 509 52.11 -19.95 -35.79
CA ASP A 509 51.27 -19.92 -36.96
C ASP A 509 49.85 -20.39 -36.58
N TYR A 510 48.88 -19.47 -36.59
CA TYR A 510 47.46 -19.80 -36.43
C TYR A 510 46.96 -20.40 -37.76
N SER A 511 47.26 -21.68 -37.98
CA SER A 511 46.53 -22.46 -38.97
C SER A 511 45.12 -22.71 -38.45
N TYR A 512 44.13 -22.11 -39.11
CA TYR A 512 42.71 -22.42 -38.96
C TYR A 512 42.48 -23.91 -39.24
N GLN A 513 42.42 -24.72 -38.19
CA GLN A 513 41.98 -26.10 -38.30
C GLN A 513 40.46 -26.12 -38.14
N GLN A 514 39.76 -26.15 -39.27
CA GLN A 514 38.33 -26.44 -39.33
C GLN A 514 38.08 -27.79 -38.66
N GLN A 515 37.41 -27.78 -37.51
CA GLN A 515 36.75 -28.99 -37.00
C GLN A 515 35.45 -29.20 -37.79
N PRO A 516 35.20 -30.41 -38.31
CA PRO A 516 33.90 -30.74 -38.88
C PRO A 516 32.90 -30.85 -37.72
N MET A 517 32.03 -29.85 -37.59
CA MET A 517 30.84 -29.93 -36.74
C MET A 517 30.00 -31.12 -37.21
N ALA A 518 29.95 -32.14 -36.37
CA ALA A 518 29.01 -33.24 -36.49
C ALA A 518 27.60 -32.67 -36.51
N GLY A 519 26.85 -33.06 -37.54
CA GLY A 519 25.52 -32.53 -37.85
C GLY A 519 24.56 -32.64 -36.68
N LEU A 520 24.12 -31.48 -36.19
CA LEU A 520 22.84 -31.35 -35.54
C LEU A 520 21.75 -31.53 -36.61
N PRO A 521 20.71 -32.35 -36.36
CA PRO A 521 19.58 -32.47 -37.27
C PRO A 521 18.90 -31.10 -37.41
N PRO A 522 18.44 -30.74 -38.62
CA PRO A 522 17.73 -29.49 -38.82
C PRO A 522 16.50 -29.43 -37.91
N PRO A 523 16.18 -28.26 -37.32
CA PRO A 523 14.90 -28.09 -36.65
C PRO A 523 13.79 -28.44 -37.64
N PRO A 524 12.70 -29.08 -37.19
CA PRO A 524 11.57 -29.36 -38.05
C PRO A 524 11.14 -28.04 -38.70
N GLN A 525 11.14 -28.02 -40.03
CA GLN A 525 10.52 -26.96 -40.79
C GLN A 525 9.07 -26.87 -40.30
N GLN A 526 8.80 -25.88 -39.44
CA GLN A 526 7.45 -25.39 -39.28
C GLN A 526 7.07 -24.88 -40.67
N GLN A 527 6.25 -25.68 -41.36
CA GLN A 527 5.47 -25.19 -42.47
C GLN A 527 4.79 -23.93 -41.97
N GLN A 528 5.23 -22.79 -42.48
CA GLN A 528 4.45 -21.57 -42.43
C GLN A 528 3.15 -21.90 -43.15
N GLN A 529 2.15 -22.31 -42.38
CA GLN A 529 0.77 -22.21 -42.80
C GLN A 529 0.52 -20.70 -42.90
N GLY A 530 0.61 -20.20 -44.12
CA GLY A 530 0.14 -18.88 -44.45
C GLY A 530 -1.30 -18.79 -43.97
N TYR A 531 -1.54 -17.89 -43.02
CA TYR A 531 -2.88 -17.45 -42.71
C TYR A 531 -3.44 -16.82 -43.98
N ILE A 532 -4.25 -17.59 -44.70
CA ILE A 532 -5.12 -17.08 -45.76
C ILE A 532 -6.15 -16.20 -45.05
N TYR A 533 -5.99 -14.88 -45.18
CA TYR A 533 -7.06 -13.93 -44.91
C TYR A 533 -8.24 -14.26 -45.83
N PRO A 534 -9.43 -14.60 -45.32
CA PRO A 534 -10.62 -14.65 -46.14
C PRO A 534 -11.14 -13.22 -46.32
N GLY A 535 -11.10 -12.73 -47.56
CA GLY A 535 -11.98 -11.66 -48.02
C GLY A 535 -11.40 -10.25 -47.99
N GLN A 536 -10.52 -9.93 -48.95
CA GLN A 536 -10.54 -8.60 -49.54
C GLN A 536 -11.65 -8.55 -50.60
N PRO A 537 -12.70 -7.72 -50.46
CA PRO A 537 -13.50 -7.34 -51.62
C PRO A 537 -12.66 -6.44 -52.52
N VAL A 538 -12.72 -6.78 -53.80
CA VAL A 538 -12.09 -6.12 -54.95
C VAL A 538 -12.28 -4.60 -54.88
N GLN A 539 -11.15 -3.87 -54.93
CA GLN A 539 -11.13 -2.44 -55.21
C GLN A 539 -11.77 -2.17 -56.58
N GLY A 540 -12.84 -1.40 -56.56
CA GLY A 540 -13.45 -0.86 -57.75
C GLY A 540 -14.70 -0.08 -57.42
N GLN A 541 -14.56 1.11 -56.80
CA GLN A 541 -15.40 2.27 -57.11
C GLN A 541 -14.96 3.54 -56.38
N ALA A 542 -15.30 4.65 -57.03
CA ALA A 542 -14.86 6.01 -56.82
C ALA A 542 -15.03 6.57 -55.40
N LEU A 543 -14.11 7.49 -55.07
CA LEU A 543 -14.25 8.50 -54.03
C LEU A 543 -15.62 9.20 -54.08
N PRO A 544 -16.37 9.28 -52.96
CA PRO A 544 -17.40 10.30 -52.82
C PRO A 544 -16.75 11.59 -52.34
N GLN A 545 -17.02 12.65 -53.11
CA GLN A 545 -16.72 14.02 -52.75
C GLN A 545 -17.46 14.44 -51.47
N HIS A 546 -16.80 15.30 -50.69
CA HIS A 546 -17.39 16.10 -49.64
C HIS A 546 -18.70 16.77 -50.13
N LEU A 547 -19.80 16.48 -49.45
CA LEU A 547 -21.03 17.27 -49.53
C LEU A 547 -21.39 17.74 -48.12
N HIS A 548 -21.32 19.06 -47.95
CA HIS A 548 -21.85 19.77 -46.79
C HIS A 548 -23.35 19.51 -46.70
N GLN A 549 -23.86 19.14 -45.52
CA GLN A 549 -25.30 19.14 -45.30
C GLN A 549 -25.65 19.84 -43.98
N TYR A 550 -26.56 20.80 -44.14
CA TYR A 550 -27.08 21.78 -43.21
C TYR A 550 -27.81 21.17 -42.02
N GLY A 551 -27.96 22.03 -40.99
CA GLY A 551 -28.52 21.72 -39.69
C GLY A 551 -29.94 21.15 -39.66
N ASN A 552 -30.23 20.51 -38.54
CA ASN A 552 -31.59 20.34 -38.04
C ASN A 552 -31.57 20.56 -36.51
N GLN A 553 -32.23 21.64 -36.09
CA GLN A 553 -32.59 21.88 -34.70
C GLN A 553 -33.82 21.02 -34.33
N PRO A 554 -33.92 20.53 -33.09
CA PRO A 554 -35.14 19.92 -32.59
C PRO A 554 -36.15 20.99 -32.15
N HIS A 555 -37.36 20.88 -32.69
CA HIS A 555 -38.54 21.69 -32.35
C HIS A 555 -39.16 21.18 -31.04
N TYR A 556 -39.29 22.04 -30.03
CA TYR A 556 -40.12 21.79 -28.85
C TYR A 556 -41.58 22.19 -29.13
N PRO A 557 -42.59 21.39 -28.76
CA PRO A 557 -43.98 21.84 -28.79
C PRO A 557 -44.32 22.69 -27.56
N SER A 558 -44.79 23.90 -27.83
CA SER A 558 -45.42 24.79 -26.87
C SER A 558 -46.84 24.28 -26.53
N TYR A 559 -47.11 24.09 -25.25
CA TYR A 559 -48.47 24.03 -24.71
C TYR A 559 -48.76 25.36 -23.99
N TYR A 560 -49.81 26.06 -24.42
CA TYR A 560 -50.59 26.97 -23.58
C TYR A 560 -52.05 26.89 -24.02
N GLN A 561 -52.88 26.32 -23.13
CA GLN A 561 -54.11 26.93 -22.66
C GLN A 561 -54.36 26.48 -21.22
#